data_AF-A0A0D9VR66-F1
#
_entry.id   AF-A0A0D9VR66-F1
#
_cell.length_a   1.000
_cell.length_b   1.000
_cell.length_c   1.000
_cell.angle_alpha   90.00
_cell.angle_beta   90.00
_cell.angle_gamma   90.00
#
_symmetry.space_group_name_H-M   'P 1'
#
loop_
_entity.id
_entity.type
_entity.pdbx_description
1 polymer ?
#
loop_
_entity_poly.entity_id
_entity_poly.type
_entity_poly.pdbx_seq_one_letter_code
_entity_poly.pdbx_strand_id
1 'polypeptide(L)'
;MAATEEGNAAAWVTVEEWAGSSASALSLTAVLTASPSSLTSRRFGNRWGRVGGRLLGAFVPEGFPGSVTPDYVPFQMWDTLQGLSTYIRAMLSTQALLGAIGVGEKSATVIGATFQWFLRDLTGMLGGILFTFYQGSNLDSNAKMWRLVADFMNDLAGVASGATRAALTQHFALANNAADISAKEGSQETLATMLGMGLGMLLAHVTRGHALGVWVSFLSLTIFHMYANYKAVQSLSLTTLNYERSSILLHYFMENGGVLTPQQVSKQEHILPFWSSWRRLLGIKLPHEHVAKTRPYYRNDNYFLLDKGGSVHIFIHKQATATDVLKSFIHGLVLAHLMQKNKSGHSDARQWIDEKYNTFISKLQIEGYSTERLLSHSIVWRAHWSHGPSEEKLE
;
A
#
# COMPACT_ATOMS: atom_id res chain seq x y z
N MET A 1 -12.11 15.15 79.98
CA MET A 1 -10.76 15.60 79.62
C MET A 1 -9.90 14.35 79.44
N ALA A 2 -9.80 13.86 78.21
CA ALA A 2 -8.80 12.91 77.74
C ALA A 2 -8.82 13.03 76.21
N ALA A 3 -7.78 13.64 75.66
CA ALA A 3 -7.63 13.93 74.26
C ALA A 3 -7.49 12.61 73.47
N THR A 4 -8.35 12.40 72.49
CA THR A 4 -8.06 11.47 71.40
C THR A 4 -7.04 12.15 70.50
N GLU A 5 -5.79 11.69 70.60
CA GLU A 5 -4.73 11.97 69.63
C GLU A 5 -5.22 11.57 68.24
N GLU A 6 -5.64 12.54 67.43
CA GLU A 6 -5.62 12.38 65.97
C GLU A 6 -4.16 12.30 65.56
N GLY A 7 -3.65 11.07 65.51
CA GLY A 7 -2.33 10.75 65.00
C GLY A 7 -2.16 11.36 63.62
N ASN A 8 -1.27 12.34 63.56
CA ASN A 8 -0.75 12.99 62.37
C ASN A 8 -0.28 11.90 61.39
N ALA A 9 -1.15 11.51 60.45
CA ALA A 9 -0.83 10.51 59.44
C ALA A 9 0.37 11.04 58.64
N ALA A 10 1.54 10.43 58.82
CA ALA A 10 2.75 10.79 58.10
C ALA A 10 2.45 10.72 56.59
N ALA A 11 2.36 11.88 55.95
CA ALA A 11 2.04 12.00 54.52
C ALA A 11 3.23 11.57 53.68
N TRP A 12 3.46 10.27 53.56
CA TRP A 12 4.37 9.71 52.58
C TRP A 12 3.58 9.21 51.36
N VAL A 13 4.13 9.46 50.18
CA VAL A 13 3.55 9.06 48.89
C VAL A 13 4.53 8.13 48.20
N THR A 14 4.06 6.96 47.78
CA THR A 14 4.82 6.06 46.90
C THR A 14 4.23 6.11 45.50
N VAL A 15 5.08 6.42 44.52
CA VAL A 15 4.76 6.41 43.09
C VAL A 15 5.52 5.27 42.44
N GLU A 16 4.80 4.36 41.82
CA GLU A 16 5.38 3.30 41.01
C GLU A 16 5.36 3.70 39.54
N GLU A 17 6.53 3.71 38.92
CA GLU A 17 6.69 3.87 37.48
C GLU A 17 6.70 2.47 36.84
N TRP A 18 5.79 2.25 35.91
CA TRP A 18 5.69 1.02 35.13
C TRP A 18 5.89 1.34 33.65
N ALA A 19 6.60 0.50 32.92
CA ALA A 19 6.78 0.62 31.48
C ALA A 19 6.38 -0.67 30.76
N GLY A 20 5.63 -0.54 29.68
CA GLY A 20 5.16 -1.64 28.85
C GLY A 20 4.20 -1.14 27.77
N SER A 21 4.03 -1.93 26.72
CA SER A 21 3.19 -1.60 25.56
C SER A 21 1.71 -1.93 25.75
N SER A 22 1.35 -2.66 26.81
CA SER A 22 -0.03 -2.99 27.15
C SER A 22 -0.18 -3.20 28.66
N ALA A 23 -1.40 -3.13 29.17
CA ALA A 23 -1.69 -3.38 30.59
C ALA A 23 -1.24 -4.77 31.07
N SER A 24 -1.18 -5.76 30.16
CA SER A 24 -0.72 -7.13 30.44
C SER A 24 0.81 -7.32 30.32
N ALA A 25 1.54 -6.32 29.80
CA ALA A 25 2.98 -6.37 29.57
C ALA A 25 3.73 -5.23 30.29
N LEU A 26 3.21 -4.77 31.42
CA LEU A 26 3.86 -3.75 32.25
C LEU A 26 4.97 -4.36 33.10
N SER A 27 6.12 -3.69 33.14
CA SER A 27 7.24 -4.00 34.01
C SER A 27 7.55 -2.81 34.92
N LEU A 28 7.72 -3.06 36.21
CA LEU A 28 8.06 -2.01 37.18
C LEU A 28 9.46 -1.45 36.86
N THR A 29 9.56 -0.15 36.59
CA THR A 29 10.82 0.51 36.22
C THR A 29 11.40 1.36 37.34
N ALA A 30 10.57 1.93 38.19
CA ALA A 30 11.00 2.66 39.36
C ALA A 30 9.95 2.68 40.47
N VAL A 31 10.40 2.80 41.71
CA VAL A 31 9.58 3.15 42.86
C VAL A 31 10.17 4.42 43.48
N LEU A 32 9.35 5.45 43.59
CA LEU A 32 9.68 6.74 44.19
C LEU A 32 8.88 6.87 45.48
N THR A 33 9.55 6.98 46.62
CA THR A 33 8.89 7.22 47.91
C THR A 33 9.29 8.59 48.42
N ALA A 34 8.31 9.48 48.54
CA ALA A 34 8.48 10.84 49.03
C ALA A 34 7.81 10.98 50.41
N SER A 35 8.49 11.61 51.34
CA SER A 35 7.98 12.04 52.65
C SER A 35 8.41 13.50 52.89
N PRO A 36 7.88 14.21 53.90
CA PRO A 36 8.19 15.62 54.13
C PRO A 36 9.70 15.93 54.29
N SER A 37 10.52 14.94 54.63
CA SER A 37 11.95 15.09 54.91
C SER A 37 12.86 14.18 54.06
N SER A 38 12.32 13.32 53.20
CA SER A 38 13.15 12.42 52.38
C SER A 38 12.50 12.04 51.05
N LEU A 39 13.34 11.91 50.02
CA LEU A 39 12.98 11.39 48.71
C LEU A 39 13.90 10.21 48.40
N THR A 40 13.34 9.02 48.26
CA THR A 40 14.09 7.82 47.87
C THR A 40 13.62 7.32 46.51
N SER A 41 14.58 6.94 45.65
CA SER A 41 14.31 6.41 44.32
C SER A 41 15.02 5.07 44.16
N ARG A 42 14.26 4.04 43.80
CA ARG A 42 14.79 2.72 43.47
C ARG A 42 14.38 2.36 42.05
N ARG A 43 15.35 2.21 41.15
CA ARG A 43 15.11 1.82 39.75
C ARG A 43 15.33 0.31 39.57
N PHE A 44 14.46 -0.31 38.78
CA PHE A 44 14.44 -1.76 38.52
C PHE A 44 14.70 -2.05 37.03
N GLY A 45 15.39 -3.16 36.71
CA GLY A 45 15.65 -3.64 35.34
C GLY A 45 17.11 -3.53 34.83
N ASN A 46 17.45 -4.32 33.81
CA ASN A 46 18.80 -4.37 33.21
C ASN A 46 19.06 -3.14 32.31
N ARG A 47 20.12 -2.36 32.58
CA ARG A 47 20.46 -1.17 31.77
C ARG A 47 20.68 -1.51 30.30
N TRP A 48 21.32 -2.65 30.02
CA TRP A 48 21.59 -3.09 28.65
C TRP A 48 20.33 -3.52 27.90
N GLY A 49 19.38 -4.17 28.59
CA GLY A 49 18.06 -4.48 28.01
C GLY A 49 17.23 -3.21 27.75
N ARG A 50 17.37 -2.19 28.59
CA ARG A 50 16.72 -0.88 28.40
C ARG A 50 17.32 -0.10 27.24
N VAL A 51 18.64 -0.14 27.05
CA VAL A 51 19.30 0.46 25.89
C VAL A 51 18.97 -0.32 24.61
N GLY A 52 19.04 -1.65 24.63
CA GLY A 52 18.65 -2.50 23.50
C GLY A 52 17.19 -2.31 23.08
N GLY A 53 16.26 -2.26 24.05
CA GLY A 53 14.85 -1.96 23.79
C GLY A 53 14.62 -0.56 23.23
N ARG A 54 15.37 0.45 23.71
CA ARG A 54 15.33 1.82 23.17
C ARG A 54 15.91 1.92 21.76
N LEU A 55 16.96 1.16 21.46
CA LEU A 55 17.53 1.07 20.12
C LEU A 55 16.57 0.38 19.16
N LEU A 56 15.96 -0.74 19.56
CA LEU A 56 14.90 -1.41 18.79
C LEU A 56 13.71 -0.47 18.55
N GLY A 57 13.30 0.28 19.58
CA GLY A 57 12.22 1.29 19.48
C GLY A 57 12.52 2.44 18.52
N ALA A 58 13.74 2.60 17.99
CA ALA A 58 14.03 3.53 16.91
C ALA A 58 13.58 3.00 15.53
N PHE A 59 13.42 1.68 15.39
CA PHE A 59 13.16 0.99 14.12
C PHE A 59 11.80 0.28 14.08
N VAL A 60 11.17 0.00 15.21
CA VAL A 60 9.83 -0.60 15.25
C VAL A 60 8.81 0.35 15.89
N PRO A 61 7.54 0.32 15.44
CA PRO A 61 6.50 1.15 16.02
C PRO A 61 6.24 0.84 17.50
N GLU A 62 5.77 1.83 18.24
CA GLU A 62 5.32 1.64 19.60
C GLU A 62 4.18 0.62 19.65
N GLY A 63 4.22 -0.30 20.62
CA GLY A 63 3.23 -1.39 20.71
C GLY A 63 3.51 -2.58 19.80
N PHE A 64 4.64 -2.61 19.09
CA PHE A 64 5.02 -3.75 18.25
C PHE A 64 5.13 -5.05 19.08
N PRO A 65 4.69 -6.21 18.54
CA PRO A 65 4.11 -6.41 17.21
C PRO A 65 2.59 -6.14 17.11
N GLY A 66 1.90 -5.91 18.22
CA GLY A 66 0.43 -5.81 18.23
C GLY A 66 -0.15 -4.50 17.65
N SER A 67 0.69 -3.48 17.46
CA SER A 67 0.28 -2.18 16.91
C SER A 67 0.34 -2.08 15.38
N VAL A 68 0.81 -3.14 14.72
CA VAL A 68 0.91 -3.21 13.26
C VAL A 68 0.23 -4.45 12.70
N THR A 69 -0.17 -4.40 11.43
CA THR A 69 -0.72 -5.59 10.76
C THR A 69 0.34 -6.70 10.61
N PRO A 70 -0.08 -7.98 10.56
CA PRO A 70 0.86 -9.12 10.51
C PRO A 70 1.79 -9.15 9.29
N ASP A 71 1.41 -8.49 8.20
CA ASP A 71 2.18 -8.35 6.96
C ASP A 71 3.24 -7.23 7.00
N TYR A 72 3.27 -6.41 8.06
CA TYR A 72 4.27 -5.34 8.21
C TYR A 72 5.72 -5.85 8.17
N VAL A 73 6.05 -6.89 8.94
CA VAL A 73 7.43 -7.39 9.03
C VAL A 73 7.89 -8.00 7.71
N PRO A 74 7.14 -8.93 7.09
CA PRO A 74 7.50 -9.43 5.76
C PRO A 74 7.68 -8.31 4.73
N PHE A 75 6.81 -7.30 4.73
CA PHE A 75 6.92 -6.16 3.83
C PHE A 75 8.22 -5.38 4.07
N GLN A 76 8.46 -4.95 5.32
CA GLN A 76 9.63 -4.12 5.64
C GLN A 76 10.96 -4.83 5.42
N MET A 77 11.01 -6.16 5.57
CA MET A 77 12.20 -6.92 5.22
C MET A 77 12.52 -6.82 3.73
N TRP A 78 11.53 -7.03 2.86
CA TRP A 78 11.73 -6.94 1.40
C TRP A 78 11.95 -5.50 0.92
N ASP A 79 11.25 -4.53 1.51
CA ASP A 79 11.42 -3.11 1.20
C ASP A 79 12.83 -2.62 1.59
N THR A 80 13.30 -2.99 2.78
CA THR A 80 14.68 -2.69 3.23
C THR A 80 15.73 -3.30 2.29
N LEU A 81 15.54 -4.56 1.86
CA LEU A 81 16.44 -5.23 0.93
C LEU A 81 16.45 -4.56 -0.46
N GLN A 82 15.28 -4.14 -0.94
CA GLN A 82 15.13 -3.37 -2.16
C GLN A 82 15.86 -2.01 -2.04
N GLY A 83 15.72 -1.33 -0.91
CA GLY A 83 16.36 -0.05 -0.62
C GLY A 83 17.88 -0.19 -0.59
N LEU A 84 18.39 -1.20 0.11
CA LEU A 84 19.82 -1.52 0.15
C LEU A 84 20.40 -1.71 -1.26
N SER A 85 19.72 -2.50 -2.09
CA SER A 85 20.13 -2.72 -3.49
C SER A 85 20.18 -1.41 -4.28
N THR A 86 19.19 -0.53 -4.09
CA THR A 86 19.15 0.79 -4.73
C THR A 86 20.39 1.61 -4.41
N TYR A 87 20.76 1.70 -3.13
CA TYR A 87 21.90 2.52 -2.70
C TYR A 87 23.25 1.95 -3.14
N ILE A 88 23.43 0.61 -3.11
CA ILE A 88 24.63 -0.04 -3.65
C ILE A 88 24.77 0.28 -5.15
N ARG A 89 23.67 0.14 -5.90
CA ARG A 89 23.63 0.40 -7.34
C ARG A 89 23.89 1.88 -7.68
N ALA A 90 23.38 2.81 -6.86
CA ALA A 90 23.66 4.22 -6.98
C ALA A 90 25.15 4.54 -6.80
N MET A 91 25.84 3.87 -5.86
CA MET A 91 27.30 4.02 -5.69
C MET A 91 28.10 3.49 -6.88
N LEU A 92 27.71 2.32 -7.43
CA LEU A 92 28.34 1.81 -8.65
C LEU A 92 28.16 2.76 -9.85
N SER A 93 26.96 3.32 -10.01
CA SER A 93 26.67 4.33 -11.03
C SER A 93 27.52 5.59 -10.83
N THR A 94 27.61 6.08 -9.59
CA THR A 94 28.42 7.25 -9.24
C THR A 94 29.91 7.01 -9.53
N GLN A 95 30.44 5.83 -9.16
CA GLN A 95 31.82 5.46 -9.50
C GLN A 95 32.05 5.46 -11.02
N ALA A 96 31.14 4.82 -11.77
CA ALA A 96 31.25 4.75 -13.23
C ALA A 96 31.21 6.15 -13.87
N LEU A 97 30.34 7.04 -13.36
CA LEU A 97 30.25 8.44 -13.79
C LEU A 97 31.54 9.21 -13.47
N LEU A 98 32.07 9.10 -12.24
CA LEU A 98 33.30 9.76 -11.82
C LEU A 98 34.52 9.28 -12.63
N GLY A 99 34.59 7.97 -12.90
CA GLY A 99 35.60 7.40 -13.80
C GLY A 99 35.46 7.93 -15.23
N ALA A 100 34.23 8.09 -15.73
CA ALA A 100 33.99 8.63 -17.07
C ALA A 100 34.44 10.09 -17.24
N ILE A 101 34.39 10.91 -16.18
CA ILE A 101 34.91 12.29 -16.19
C ILE A 101 36.41 12.38 -15.82
N GLY A 102 37.10 11.25 -15.72
CA GLY A 102 38.56 11.19 -15.50
C GLY A 102 39.00 11.37 -14.04
N VAL A 103 38.08 11.38 -13.08
CA VAL A 103 38.41 11.50 -11.66
C VAL A 103 39.05 10.19 -11.18
N GLY A 104 40.37 10.22 -10.95
CA GLY A 104 41.10 9.13 -10.29
C GLY A 104 42.20 8.41 -11.10
N GLU A 105 42.48 8.80 -12.36
CA GLU A 105 43.60 8.23 -13.13
C GLU A 105 44.80 9.17 -13.28
N LYS A 106 46.04 8.62 -13.17
CA LYS A 106 47.31 9.34 -13.42
C LYS A 106 47.76 9.31 -14.90
N SER A 107 47.15 8.48 -15.74
CA SER A 107 47.58 8.23 -17.12
C SER A 107 46.38 8.01 -18.06
N ALA A 108 45.31 8.79 -17.90
CA ALA A 108 44.10 8.67 -18.72
C ALA A 108 44.46 8.62 -20.22
N THR A 109 44.35 7.44 -20.82
CA THR A 109 44.72 7.23 -22.22
C THR A 109 43.50 7.43 -23.11
N VAL A 110 43.70 8.13 -24.22
CA VAL A 110 42.67 8.41 -25.23
C VAL A 110 42.01 7.12 -25.73
N ILE A 111 42.74 6.00 -25.83
CA ILE A 111 42.23 4.70 -26.32
C ILE A 111 41.31 4.01 -25.31
N GLY A 112 41.65 4.01 -24.01
CA GLY A 112 40.77 3.47 -22.96
C GLY A 112 39.48 4.28 -22.84
N ALA A 113 39.58 5.61 -22.92
CA ALA A 113 38.40 6.47 -23.03
C ALA A 113 37.58 6.14 -24.29
N THR A 114 38.20 6.00 -25.46
CA THR A 114 37.48 5.74 -26.73
C THR A 114 36.78 4.37 -26.76
N PHE A 115 37.38 3.31 -26.20
CA PHE A 115 36.74 1.98 -26.15
C PHE A 115 35.57 1.94 -25.15
N GLN A 116 35.66 2.71 -24.06
CA GLN A 116 34.57 2.88 -23.10
C GLN A 116 33.45 3.76 -23.66
N TRP A 117 33.80 4.78 -24.46
CA TRP A 117 32.83 5.51 -25.29
C TRP A 117 32.16 4.57 -26.27
N PHE A 118 32.88 3.67 -26.94
CA PHE A 118 32.28 2.66 -27.82
C PHE A 118 31.30 1.72 -27.09
N LEU A 119 31.55 1.28 -25.86
CA LEU A 119 30.62 0.40 -25.11
C LEU A 119 29.42 1.15 -24.50
N ARG A 120 29.64 2.37 -23.99
CA ARG A 120 28.58 3.30 -23.60
C ARG A 120 27.71 3.62 -24.82
N ASP A 121 28.35 3.94 -25.93
CA ASP A 121 27.72 4.28 -27.18
C ASP A 121 27.09 3.04 -27.77
N LEU A 122 27.59 1.81 -27.66
CA LEU A 122 26.94 0.59 -28.17
C LEU A 122 25.65 0.25 -27.40
N THR A 123 25.67 0.37 -26.06
CA THR A 123 24.49 0.11 -25.21
C THR A 123 23.47 1.24 -25.37
N GLY A 124 23.96 2.49 -25.39
CA GLY A 124 23.21 3.68 -25.75
C GLY A 124 22.77 3.71 -27.21
N MET A 125 23.42 2.97 -28.11
CA MET A 125 23.07 2.79 -29.52
C MET A 125 22.07 1.67 -29.66
N LEU A 126 22.04 0.63 -28.83
CA LEU A 126 20.95 -0.36 -28.89
C LEU A 126 19.64 0.20 -28.29
N GLY A 127 19.72 0.81 -27.10
CA GLY A 127 18.59 1.55 -26.52
C GLY A 127 18.24 2.80 -27.33
N GLY A 128 19.26 3.49 -27.82
CA GLY A 128 19.14 4.63 -28.72
C GLY A 128 18.68 4.24 -30.11
N ILE A 129 18.98 3.07 -30.67
CA ILE A 129 18.39 2.58 -31.92
C ILE A 129 16.92 2.29 -31.67
N LEU A 130 16.54 1.58 -30.60
CA LEU A 130 15.11 1.40 -30.27
C LEU A 130 14.38 2.74 -30.09
N PHE A 131 15.02 3.70 -29.45
CA PHE A 131 14.46 5.02 -29.18
C PHE A 131 14.55 5.99 -30.38
N THR A 132 15.56 5.89 -31.24
CA THR A 132 15.73 6.71 -32.45
C THR A 132 14.95 6.15 -33.64
N PHE A 133 14.76 4.83 -33.72
CA PHE A 133 13.80 4.16 -34.61
C PHE A 133 12.37 4.62 -34.32
N TYR A 134 12.08 5.00 -33.07
CA TYR A 134 10.82 5.63 -32.68
C TYR A 134 10.86 7.16 -32.88
N GLN A 135 11.91 7.86 -32.43
CA GLN A 135 11.88 9.31 -32.19
C GLN A 135 13.17 10.12 -32.47
N GLY A 136 14.10 9.57 -33.25
CA GLY A 136 15.51 10.01 -33.27
C GLY A 136 15.80 11.41 -33.81
N SER A 137 14.94 11.97 -34.67
CA SER A 137 15.16 13.31 -35.22
C SER A 137 14.76 14.45 -34.28
N ASN A 138 14.08 14.17 -33.16
CA ASN A 138 13.39 15.19 -32.36
C ASN A 138 14.00 15.49 -30.98
N LEU A 139 15.10 14.83 -30.61
CA LEU A 139 15.70 14.92 -29.27
C LEU A 139 16.53 16.18 -29.07
N ASP A 140 17.54 16.39 -29.91
CA ASP A 140 18.41 17.57 -29.82
C ASP A 140 17.64 18.85 -30.19
N SER A 141 16.71 18.77 -31.14
CA SER A 141 15.88 19.89 -31.56
C SER A 141 14.87 20.33 -30.49
N ASN A 142 14.50 19.45 -29.55
CA ASN A 142 13.49 19.73 -28.52
C ASN A 142 13.98 19.37 -27.11
N ALA A 143 15.25 19.58 -26.77
CA ALA A 143 15.80 19.25 -25.45
C ALA A 143 14.99 19.85 -24.28
N LYS A 144 14.43 21.06 -24.45
CA LYS A 144 13.52 21.69 -23.48
C LYS A 144 12.23 20.89 -23.27
N MET A 145 11.64 20.37 -24.35
CA MET A 145 10.45 19.50 -24.30
C MET A 145 10.79 18.20 -23.56
N TRP A 146 11.91 17.57 -23.88
CA TRP A 146 12.30 16.30 -23.23
C TRP A 146 12.68 16.47 -21.77
N ARG A 147 13.30 17.59 -21.39
CA ARG A 147 13.50 17.95 -19.98
C ARG A 147 12.16 18.05 -19.26
N LEU A 148 11.19 18.77 -19.85
CA LEU A 148 9.85 18.89 -19.28
C LEU A 148 9.11 17.54 -19.19
N VAL A 149 9.26 16.67 -20.20
CA VAL A 149 8.70 15.30 -20.18
C VAL A 149 9.31 14.49 -19.04
N ALA A 150 10.63 14.55 -18.85
CA ALA A 150 11.31 13.85 -17.76
C ALA A 150 10.85 14.37 -16.38
N ASP A 151 10.73 15.69 -16.22
CA ASP A 151 10.19 16.28 -14.98
C ASP A 151 8.76 15.82 -14.71
N PHE A 152 7.90 15.86 -15.74
CA PHE A 152 6.53 15.38 -15.63
C PHE A 152 6.45 13.90 -15.23
N MET A 153 7.31 13.05 -15.79
CA MET A 153 7.39 11.63 -15.41
C MET A 153 7.87 11.44 -13.96
N ASN A 154 8.86 12.22 -13.53
CA ASN A 154 9.34 12.20 -12.14
C ASN A 154 8.26 12.66 -11.16
N ASP A 155 7.52 13.73 -11.48
CA ASP A 155 6.43 14.23 -10.65
C ASP A 155 5.31 13.21 -10.54
N LEU A 156 4.92 12.57 -11.65
CA LEU A 156 3.93 11.48 -11.64
C LEU A 156 4.40 10.30 -10.78
N ALA A 157 5.66 9.89 -10.90
CA ALA A 157 6.23 8.82 -10.10
C ALA A 157 6.27 9.19 -8.62
N GLY A 158 6.66 10.43 -8.30
CA GLY A 158 6.71 10.96 -6.94
C GLY A 158 5.32 11.01 -6.28
N VAL A 159 4.30 11.50 -7.01
CA VAL A 159 2.92 11.52 -6.52
C VAL A 159 2.39 10.10 -6.30
N ALA A 160 2.61 9.19 -7.25
CA ALA A 160 2.19 7.80 -7.12
C ALA A 160 2.85 7.14 -5.91
N SER A 161 4.18 7.25 -5.79
CA SER A 161 4.96 6.71 -4.68
C SER A 161 4.52 7.28 -3.33
N GLY A 162 4.29 8.59 -3.24
CA GLY A 162 3.84 9.24 -2.02
C GLY A 162 2.44 8.81 -1.59
N ALA A 163 1.50 8.73 -2.54
CA ALA A 163 0.13 8.30 -2.28
C ALA A 163 0.07 6.82 -1.87
N THR A 164 0.83 5.94 -2.54
CA THR A 164 0.88 4.52 -2.17
C THR A 164 1.54 4.32 -0.82
N ARG A 165 2.63 5.05 -0.52
CA ARG A 165 3.30 5.00 0.79
C ARG A 165 2.34 5.38 1.90
N ALA A 166 1.64 6.51 1.78
CA ALA A 166 0.64 6.94 2.76
C ALA A 166 -0.48 5.91 2.96
N ALA A 167 -0.98 5.30 1.87
CA ALA A 167 -2.00 4.27 1.96
C ALA A 167 -1.49 3.00 2.68
N LEU A 168 -0.24 2.59 2.44
CA LEU A 168 0.38 1.45 3.12
C LEU A 168 0.68 1.75 4.59
N THR A 169 1.20 2.94 4.91
CA THR A 169 1.39 3.37 6.31
C THR A 169 0.06 3.32 7.08
N GLN A 170 -1.03 3.77 6.46
CA GLN A 170 -2.36 3.71 7.07
C GLN A 170 -2.86 2.26 7.22
N HIS A 171 -2.61 1.40 6.22
CA HIS A 171 -2.93 -0.03 6.31
C HIS A 171 -2.21 -0.70 7.48
N PHE A 172 -0.92 -0.40 7.67
CA PHE A 172 -0.15 -0.96 8.77
C PHE A 172 -0.58 -0.45 10.15
N ALA A 173 -1.29 0.67 10.25
CA ALA A 173 -1.64 1.31 11.51
C ALA A 173 -2.88 0.68 12.18
N LEU A 174 -2.68 -0.25 13.13
CA LEU A 174 -3.80 -0.83 13.90
C LEU A 174 -4.24 0.01 15.10
N ALA A 175 -3.36 0.90 15.60
CA ALA A 175 -3.58 1.64 16.84
C ALA A 175 -3.60 3.17 16.62
N ASN A 176 -4.07 3.63 15.46
CA ASN A 176 -3.99 5.04 15.04
C ASN A 176 -2.55 5.60 15.10
N ASN A 177 -1.57 4.74 14.84
CA ASN A 177 -0.14 4.99 14.98
C ASN A 177 0.57 5.25 13.62
N ALA A 178 -0.16 5.75 12.61
CA ALA A 178 0.38 5.95 11.27
C ALA A 178 1.60 6.91 11.24
N ALA A 179 1.57 7.98 12.04
CA ALA A 179 2.69 8.91 12.15
C ALA A 179 3.94 8.24 12.76
N ASP A 180 3.76 7.38 13.76
CA ASP A 180 4.85 6.63 14.37
C ASP A 180 5.43 5.63 13.37
N ILE A 181 4.60 4.86 12.67
CA ILE A 181 5.03 3.96 11.59
C ILE A 181 5.87 4.71 10.54
N SER A 182 5.37 5.86 10.06
CA SER A 182 6.10 6.68 9.09
C SER A 182 7.46 7.16 9.61
N ALA A 183 7.53 7.55 10.88
CA ALA A 183 8.80 7.95 11.51
C ALA A 183 9.79 6.77 11.61
N LYS A 184 9.32 5.57 12.00
CA LYS A 184 10.18 4.37 12.07
C LYS A 184 10.65 3.91 10.69
N GLU A 185 9.76 3.99 9.70
CA GLU A 185 10.09 3.72 8.31
C GLU A 185 11.20 4.66 7.82
N GLY A 186 11.13 5.95 8.15
CA GLY A 186 12.22 6.91 7.87
C GLY A 186 13.56 6.53 8.53
N SER A 187 13.55 6.04 9.76
CA SER A 187 14.75 5.52 10.44
C SER A 187 15.31 4.27 9.76
N GLN A 188 14.44 3.34 9.35
CA GLN A 188 14.82 2.14 8.61
C GLN A 188 15.44 2.49 7.25
N GLU A 189 14.82 3.40 6.51
CA GLU A 189 15.31 3.91 5.23
C GLU A 189 16.68 4.58 5.39
N THR A 190 16.88 5.39 6.43
CA THR A 190 18.16 6.03 6.74
C THR A 190 19.25 4.99 7.01
N LEU A 191 18.97 3.97 7.82
CA LEU A 191 19.93 2.92 8.11
C LEU A 191 20.27 2.10 6.85
N ALA A 192 19.26 1.73 6.07
CA ALA A 192 19.43 1.03 4.80
C ALA A 192 20.28 1.85 3.82
N THR A 193 20.10 3.18 3.80
CA THR A 193 20.91 4.12 3.03
C THR A 193 22.37 4.06 3.44
N MET A 194 22.65 4.21 4.74
CA MET A 194 24.02 4.20 5.26
C MET A 194 24.73 2.88 4.97
N LEU A 195 24.06 1.76 5.22
CA LEU A 195 24.59 0.43 4.93
C LEU A 195 24.79 0.20 3.44
N GLY A 196 23.81 0.57 2.62
CA GLY A 196 23.87 0.39 1.17
C GLY A 196 24.96 1.24 0.52
N MET A 197 25.17 2.47 1.01
CA MET A 197 26.29 3.30 0.59
C MET A 197 27.63 2.67 1.00
N GLY A 198 27.77 2.20 2.25
CA GLY A 198 29.00 1.55 2.71
C GLY A 198 29.35 0.29 1.91
N LEU A 199 28.38 -0.59 1.69
CA LEU A 199 28.51 -1.78 0.85
C LEU A 199 28.77 -1.42 -0.62
N GLY A 200 28.09 -0.39 -1.12
CA GLY A 200 28.29 0.14 -2.46
C GLY A 200 29.70 0.66 -2.68
N MET A 201 30.25 1.42 -1.73
CA MET A 201 31.64 1.88 -1.76
C MET A 201 32.64 0.73 -1.73
N LEU A 202 32.41 -0.27 -0.89
CA LEU A 202 33.26 -1.47 -0.83
C LEU A 202 33.23 -2.24 -2.16
N LEU A 203 32.04 -2.47 -2.70
CA LEU A 203 31.86 -3.17 -3.98
C LEU A 203 32.48 -2.37 -5.13
N ALA A 204 32.29 -1.05 -5.14
CA ALA A 204 32.90 -0.14 -6.09
C ALA A 204 34.44 -0.25 -6.05
N HIS A 205 35.02 -0.25 -4.84
CA HIS A 205 36.46 -0.43 -4.63
C HIS A 205 36.97 -1.76 -5.18
N VAL A 206 36.29 -2.87 -4.88
CA VAL A 206 36.65 -4.22 -5.33
C VAL A 206 36.53 -4.36 -6.86
N THR A 207 35.52 -3.71 -7.46
CA THR A 207 35.26 -3.77 -8.91
C THR A 207 36.00 -2.69 -9.71
N ARG A 208 36.83 -1.86 -9.06
CA ARG A 208 37.60 -0.80 -9.73
C ARG A 208 38.49 -1.39 -10.82
N GLY A 209 38.46 -0.79 -12.01
CA GLY A 209 39.21 -1.28 -13.17
C GLY A 209 38.61 -2.53 -13.85
N HIS A 210 37.56 -3.13 -13.28
CA HIS A 210 36.92 -4.34 -13.79
C HIS A 210 35.51 -4.02 -14.33
N ALA A 211 35.44 -3.47 -15.54
CA ALA A 211 34.16 -3.02 -16.14
C ALA A 211 33.09 -4.11 -16.16
N LEU A 212 33.46 -5.35 -16.51
CA LEU A 212 32.54 -6.50 -16.50
C LEU A 212 32.00 -6.77 -15.09
N GLY A 213 32.84 -6.67 -14.06
CA GLY A 213 32.43 -6.82 -12.66
C GLY A 213 31.39 -5.77 -12.25
N VAL A 214 31.61 -4.50 -12.62
CA VAL A 214 30.64 -3.42 -12.36
C VAL A 214 29.29 -3.70 -13.04
N TRP A 215 29.30 -4.11 -14.32
CA TRP A 215 28.08 -4.43 -15.06
C TRP A 215 27.32 -5.63 -14.52
N VAL A 216 28.02 -6.73 -14.21
CA VAL A 216 27.42 -7.93 -13.62
C VAL A 216 26.80 -7.59 -12.26
N SER A 217 27.51 -6.84 -11.41
CA SER A 217 26.97 -6.38 -10.13
C SER A 217 25.75 -5.49 -10.29
N PHE A 218 25.81 -4.48 -11.18
CA PHE A 218 24.70 -3.56 -11.41
C PHE A 218 23.44 -4.27 -11.93
N LEU A 219 23.58 -5.17 -12.90
CA LEU A 219 22.46 -5.92 -13.47
C LEU A 219 21.88 -6.91 -12.46
N SER A 220 22.73 -7.64 -11.73
CA SER A 220 22.29 -8.57 -10.68
C SER A 220 21.52 -7.85 -9.57
N LEU A 221 22.02 -6.69 -9.12
CA LEU A 221 21.35 -5.84 -8.13
C LEU A 221 20.03 -5.27 -8.67
N THR A 222 19.96 -4.93 -9.96
CA THR A 222 18.71 -4.46 -10.60
C THR A 222 17.66 -5.57 -10.64
N ILE A 223 18.03 -6.79 -11.02
CA ILE A 223 17.13 -7.95 -11.01
C ILE A 223 16.66 -8.24 -9.59
N PHE A 224 17.60 -8.26 -8.63
CA PHE A 224 17.28 -8.45 -7.21
C PHE A 224 16.35 -7.35 -6.67
N HIS A 225 16.58 -6.10 -7.04
CA HIS A 225 15.75 -4.97 -6.65
C HIS A 225 14.29 -5.14 -7.13
N MET A 226 14.10 -5.56 -8.38
CA MET A 226 12.75 -5.82 -8.91
C MET A 226 12.08 -7.03 -8.29
N TYR A 227 12.85 -8.10 -8.05
CA TYR A 227 12.36 -9.25 -7.32
C TYR A 227 11.96 -8.90 -5.88
N ALA A 228 12.79 -8.16 -5.16
CA ALA A 228 12.51 -7.72 -3.79
C ALA A 228 11.27 -6.81 -3.73
N ASN A 229 11.12 -5.87 -4.67
CA ASN A 229 9.92 -5.04 -4.78
C ASN A 229 8.66 -5.91 -5.00
N TYR A 230 8.71 -6.86 -5.94
CA TYR A 230 7.63 -7.81 -6.17
C TYR A 230 7.28 -8.61 -4.90
N LYS A 231 8.28 -9.11 -4.18
CA LYS A 231 8.09 -9.84 -2.92
C LYS A 231 7.53 -8.96 -1.79
N ALA A 232 7.91 -7.70 -1.72
CA ALA A 232 7.35 -6.73 -0.77
C ALA A 232 5.85 -6.55 -1.04
N VAL A 233 5.48 -6.21 -2.28
CA VAL A 233 4.07 -6.04 -2.66
C VAL A 233 3.26 -7.32 -2.46
N GLN A 234 3.81 -8.49 -2.82
CA GLN A 234 3.16 -9.78 -2.61
C GLN A 234 2.89 -10.12 -1.13
N SER A 235 3.64 -9.53 -0.20
CA SER A 235 3.43 -9.77 1.23
C SER A 235 2.21 -9.05 1.80
N LEU A 236 1.74 -8.00 1.12
CA LEU A 236 0.62 -7.17 1.56
C LEU A 236 -0.68 -7.95 1.54
N SER A 237 -1.44 -7.87 2.63
CA SER A 237 -2.74 -8.51 2.80
C SER A 237 -3.79 -7.45 3.11
N LEU A 238 -4.19 -6.69 2.08
CA LEU A 238 -5.10 -5.56 2.21
C LEU A 238 -6.52 -6.00 2.57
N THR A 239 -7.14 -5.33 3.54
CA THR A 239 -8.49 -5.65 4.07
C THR A 239 -9.62 -4.84 3.44
N THR A 240 -9.31 -3.79 2.68
CA THR A 240 -10.27 -2.83 2.09
C THR A 240 -10.90 -3.30 0.79
N LEU A 241 -12.20 -3.54 0.68
CA LEU A 241 -12.75 -4.10 -0.57
C LEU A 241 -12.49 -3.22 -1.82
N ASN A 242 -11.91 -3.81 -2.87
CA ASN A 242 -11.81 -3.26 -4.22
C ASN A 242 -12.59 -4.15 -5.20
N TYR A 243 -12.59 -3.80 -6.49
CA TYR A 243 -13.28 -4.60 -7.52
C TYR A 243 -12.84 -6.08 -7.53
N GLU A 244 -11.54 -6.32 -7.57
CA GLU A 244 -10.95 -7.65 -7.75
C GLU A 244 -11.19 -8.54 -6.54
N ARG A 245 -10.91 -8.06 -5.32
CA ARG A 245 -11.14 -8.79 -4.07
C ARG A 245 -12.60 -9.12 -3.87
N SER A 246 -13.50 -8.16 -4.09
CA SER A 246 -14.93 -8.42 -3.99
C SER A 246 -15.40 -9.50 -4.96
N SER A 247 -14.84 -9.53 -6.19
CA SER A 247 -15.16 -10.58 -7.17
C SER A 247 -14.66 -11.95 -6.72
N ILE A 248 -13.40 -12.06 -6.29
CA ILE A 248 -12.81 -13.31 -5.79
C ILE A 248 -13.61 -13.84 -4.60
N LEU A 249 -13.89 -12.98 -3.63
CA LEU A 249 -14.63 -13.32 -2.41
C LEU A 249 -16.06 -13.78 -2.70
N LEU A 250 -16.78 -13.05 -3.56
CA LEU A 250 -18.14 -13.41 -3.93
C LEU A 250 -18.18 -14.76 -4.66
N HIS A 251 -17.28 -14.98 -5.62
CA HIS A 251 -17.21 -16.24 -6.35
C HIS A 251 -17.01 -17.41 -5.40
N TYR A 252 -16.00 -17.32 -4.52
CA TYR A 252 -15.72 -18.37 -3.54
C TYR A 252 -16.92 -18.62 -2.60
N PHE A 253 -17.60 -17.56 -2.18
CA PHE A 253 -18.79 -17.66 -1.33
C PHE A 253 -19.97 -18.31 -2.04
N MET A 254 -20.20 -18.02 -3.32
CA MET A 254 -21.28 -18.64 -4.08
C MET A 254 -21.03 -20.14 -4.30
N GLU A 255 -19.78 -20.56 -4.41
CA GLU A 255 -19.42 -21.98 -4.61
C GLU A 255 -19.36 -22.78 -3.30
N ASN A 256 -18.77 -22.20 -2.24
CA ASN A 256 -18.40 -22.94 -1.02
C ASN A 256 -19.18 -22.49 0.22
N GLY A 257 -19.92 -21.38 0.14
CA GLY A 257 -20.61 -20.77 1.27
C GLY A 257 -19.71 -20.09 2.31
N GLY A 258 -18.37 -20.20 2.19
CA GLY A 258 -17.38 -19.52 3.04
C GLY A 258 -16.80 -18.26 2.39
N VAL A 259 -15.90 -17.55 3.07
CA VAL A 259 -15.13 -16.44 2.49
C VAL A 259 -13.64 -16.69 2.77
N LEU A 260 -12.78 -16.19 1.88
CA LEU A 260 -11.33 -16.36 1.98
C LEU A 260 -10.71 -15.28 2.88
N THR A 261 -9.66 -15.61 3.62
CA THR A 261 -8.92 -14.62 4.42
C THR A 261 -8.18 -13.61 3.52
N PRO A 262 -7.85 -12.40 4.02
CA PRO A 262 -7.07 -11.42 3.26
C PRO A 262 -5.76 -11.98 2.69
N GLN A 263 -5.08 -12.87 3.43
CA GLN A 263 -3.84 -13.51 3.00
C GLN A 263 -4.06 -14.50 1.85
N GLN A 264 -5.20 -15.18 1.81
CA GLN A 264 -5.55 -16.09 0.71
C GLN A 264 -5.90 -15.32 -0.55
N VAL A 265 -6.63 -14.21 -0.41
CA VAL A 265 -7.01 -13.34 -1.55
C VAL A 265 -5.80 -12.61 -2.13
N SER A 266 -4.90 -12.10 -1.28
CA SER A 266 -3.65 -11.44 -1.71
C SER A 266 -2.81 -12.28 -2.68
N LYS A 267 -2.80 -13.62 -2.50
CA LYS A 267 -2.09 -14.54 -3.41
C LYS A 267 -2.75 -14.71 -4.78
N GLN A 268 -4.02 -14.32 -4.90
CA GLN A 268 -4.81 -14.42 -6.13
C GLN A 268 -4.93 -13.08 -6.86
N GLU A 269 -4.71 -11.96 -6.16
CA GLU A 269 -4.73 -10.62 -6.76
C GLU A 269 -3.57 -10.40 -7.74
N HIS A 270 -3.86 -9.72 -8.85
CA HIS A 270 -2.84 -9.34 -9.83
C HIS A 270 -2.07 -8.10 -9.37
N ILE A 271 -0.74 -8.19 -9.39
CA ILE A 271 0.14 -7.06 -9.07
C ILE A 271 0.32 -6.13 -10.28
N LEU A 272 0.27 -6.66 -11.52
CA LEU A 272 0.54 -5.91 -12.74
C LEU A 272 -0.75 -5.47 -13.46
N PRO A 273 -0.89 -4.18 -13.83
CA PRO A 273 -2.15 -3.62 -14.35
C PRO A 273 -2.57 -4.19 -15.71
N PHE A 274 -1.62 -4.60 -16.57
CA PHE A 274 -1.86 -4.99 -17.96
C PHE A 274 -2.49 -6.38 -18.15
N TRP A 275 -2.60 -7.18 -17.09
CA TRP A 275 -3.11 -8.55 -17.16
C TRP A 275 -4.57 -8.66 -16.68
N SER A 276 -5.17 -7.55 -16.26
CA SER A 276 -6.58 -7.48 -15.84
C SER A 276 -7.54 -7.44 -17.05
N SER A 277 -7.78 -8.60 -17.67
CA SER A 277 -8.83 -8.80 -18.71
C SER A 277 -10.25 -8.49 -18.23
N TRP A 278 -10.42 -8.13 -16.96
CA TRP A 278 -11.68 -7.89 -16.24
C TRP A 278 -12.25 -6.47 -16.38
N ARG A 279 -11.54 -5.53 -17.04
CA ARG A 279 -12.05 -4.17 -17.35
C ARG A 279 -13.33 -4.15 -18.21
N ARG A 280 -13.82 -5.30 -18.68
CA ARG A 280 -15.04 -5.42 -19.50
C ARG A 280 -16.36 -5.44 -18.72
N LEU A 281 -16.34 -5.54 -17.39
CA LEU A 281 -17.57 -5.86 -16.65
C LEU A 281 -18.42 -4.68 -16.17
N LEU A 282 -17.92 -3.44 -16.12
CA LEU A 282 -18.71 -2.29 -15.68
C LEU A 282 -18.29 -1.00 -16.40
N GLY A 283 -18.84 -0.78 -17.59
CA GLY A 283 -18.89 0.57 -18.16
C GLY A 283 -20.05 1.32 -17.50
N ILE A 284 -19.82 2.42 -16.80
CA ILE A 284 -20.91 3.34 -16.43
C ILE A 284 -21.15 4.23 -17.65
N LYS A 285 -22.08 3.83 -18.52
CA LYS A 285 -22.72 4.71 -19.49
C LYS A 285 -24.19 4.81 -19.11
N LEU A 286 -24.77 6.00 -19.10
CA LEU A 286 -26.20 6.25 -18.93
C LEU A 286 -26.96 5.86 -20.20
N PRO A 287 -27.74 4.76 -20.26
CA PRO A 287 -28.58 4.46 -21.39
C PRO A 287 -29.94 5.07 -21.06
N HIS A 288 -30.23 6.22 -21.68
CA HIS A 288 -31.48 6.96 -21.49
C HIS A 288 -32.74 6.14 -21.84
N GLU A 289 -32.62 5.04 -22.60
CA GLU A 289 -33.76 4.33 -23.18
C GLU A 289 -34.25 3.08 -22.41
N HIS A 290 -33.49 2.54 -21.45
CA HIS A 290 -33.78 1.19 -20.91
C HIS A 290 -34.11 1.12 -19.40
N VAL A 291 -34.05 2.24 -18.68
CA VAL A 291 -34.29 2.31 -17.21
C VAL A 291 -35.70 1.85 -16.82
N ALA A 292 -36.69 2.00 -17.71
CA ALA A 292 -38.08 1.65 -17.42
C ALA A 292 -38.31 0.15 -17.17
N LYS A 293 -37.53 -0.74 -17.79
CA LYS A 293 -37.73 -2.20 -17.72
C LYS A 293 -37.23 -2.83 -16.41
N THR A 294 -36.19 -2.26 -15.80
CA THR A 294 -35.61 -2.79 -14.56
C THR A 294 -36.22 -2.17 -13.30
N ARG A 295 -36.98 -1.08 -13.45
CA ARG A 295 -37.66 -0.33 -12.36
C ARG A 295 -38.46 -1.19 -11.35
N PRO A 296 -39.19 -2.25 -11.75
CA PRO A 296 -39.96 -3.05 -10.79
C PRO A 296 -39.11 -3.72 -9.70
N TYR A 297 -37.85 -4.05 -10.00
CA TYR A 297 -36.96 -4.80 -9.10
C TYR A 297 -36.26 -3.94 -8.04
N TYR A 298 -36.28 -2.61 -8.19
CA TYR A 298 -35.45 -1.67 -7.41
C TYR A 298 -36.26 -0.52 -6.80
N ARG A 299 -37.57 -0.67 -6.65
CA ARG A 299 -38.52 0.42 -6.35
C ARG A 299 -38.26 1.18 -5.04
N ASN A 300 -37.57 0.56 -4.08
CA ASN A 300 -37.28 1.11 -2.76
C ASN A 300 -35.77 1.19 -2.45
N ASP A 301 -34.91 1.00 -3.44
CA ASP A 301 -33.46 1.03 -3.24
C ASP A 301 -32.87 2.37 -3.66
N ASN A 302 -31.78 2.78 -2.98
CA ASN A 302 -30.96 3.92 -3.37
C ASN A 302 -30.05 3.62 -4.59
N TYR A 303 -30.33 2.55 -5.33
CA TYR A 303 -29.62 2.16 -6.54
C TYR A 303 -30.51 1.29 -7.43
N PHE A 304 -30.17 1.19 -8.71
CA PHE A 304 -30.74 0.18 -9.59
C PHE A 304 -29.70 -0.34 -10.58
N LEU A 305 -29.95 -1.54 -11.12
CA LEU A 305 -29.06 -2.20 -12.07
C LEU A 305 -29.69 -2.26 -13.47
N LEU A 306 -28.84 -2.28 -14.48
CA LEU A 306 -29.22 -2.49 -15.86
C LEU A 306 -28.25 -3.44 -16.55
N ASP A 307 -28.77 -4.53 -17.10
CA ASP A 307 -28.02 -5.44 -17.96
C ASP A 307 -28.11 -4.98 -19.42
N LYS A 308 -26.97 -4.65 -20.04
CA LYS A 308 -26.93 -4.29 -21.47
C LYS A 308 -25.62 -4.72 -22.11
N GLY A 309 -25.72 -5.45 -23.22
CA GLY A 309 -24.56 -5.84 -24.02
C GLY A 309 -23.58 -6.77 -23.30
N GLY A 310 -24.07 -7.63 -22.40
CA GLY A 310 -23.22 -8.52 -21.58
C GLY A 310 -22.52 -7.82 -20.41
N SER A 311 -22.83 -6.55 -20.14
CA SER A 311 -22.30 -5.80 -19.00
C SER A 311 -23.42 -5.36 -18.06
N VAL A 312 -23.11 -5.28 -16.76
CA VAL A 312 -24.01 -4.74 -15.74
C VAL A 312 -23.63 -3.29 -15.47
N HIS A 313 -24.62 -2.40 -15.50
CA HIS A 313 -24.46 -0.99 -15.20
C HIS A 313 -25.16 -0.70 -13.86
N ILE A 314 -24.46 0.01 -12.97
CA ILE A 314 -24.98 0.36 -11.64
C ILE A 314 -25.28 1.86 -11.62
N PHE A 315 -26.49 2.22 -11.21
CA PHE A 315 -26.91 3.60 -10.98
C PHE A 315 -27.09 3.84 -9.50
N ILE A 316 -26.39 4.85 -8.97
CA ILE A 316 -26.36 5.17 -7.55
C ILE A 316 -27.11 6.48 -7.33
N HIS A 317 -28.03 6.50 -6.36
CA HIS A 317 -28.79 7.70 -6.04
C HIS A 317 -27.91 8.76 -5.36
N LYS A 318 -28.23 10.05 -5.53
CA LYS A 318 -27.50 11.15 -4.87
C LYS A 318 -27.49 11.05 -3.34
N GLN A 319 -28.51 10.40 -2.75
CA GLN A 319 -28.63 10.19 -1.30
C GLN A 319 -28.06 8.83 -0.83
N ALA A 320 -27.49 8.02 -1.73
CA ALA A 320 -27.00 6.69 -1.37
C ALA A 320 -25.80 6.77 -0.41
N THR A 321 -25.83 5.97 0.64
CA THR A 321 -24.74 5.82 1.61
C THR A 321 -23.59 4.94 1.06
N ALA A 322 -22.47 4.86 1.78
CA ALA A 322 -21.38 3.95 1.41
C ALA A 322 -21.82 2.47 1.43
N THR A 323 -22.72 2.11 2.34
CA THR A 323 -23.34 0.78 2.43
C THR A 323 -24.22 0.49 1.21
N ASP A 324 -25.01 1.47 0.75
CA ASP A 324 -25.80 1.34 -0.49
C ASP A 324 -24.89 1.12 -1.69
N VAL A 325 -23.77 1.84 -1.76
CA VAL A 325 -22.78 1.67 -2.83
C VAL A 325 -22.20 0.26 -2.82
N LEU A 326 -21.74 -0.24 -1.67
CA LEU A 326 -21.20 -1.59 -1.56
C LEU A 326 -22.26 -2.64 -1.93
N LYS A 327 -23.49 -2.50 -1.42
CA LYS A 327 -24.61 -3.40 -1.73
C LYS A 327 -24.92 -3.42 -3.22
N SER A 328 -24.98 -2.25 -3.85
CA SER A 328 -25.23 -2.11 -5.29
C SER A 328 -24.16 -2.81 -6.13
N PHE A 329 -22.91 -2.74 -5.69
CA PHE A 329 -21.79 -3.37 -6.37
C PHE A 329 -21.81 -4.89 -6.25
N ILE A 330 -22.04 -5.42 -5.04
CA ILE A 330 -22.21 -6.86 -4.85
C ILE A 330 -23.42 -7.38 -5.63
N HIS A 331 -24.55 -6.65 -5.63
CA HIS A 331 -25.72 -6.99 -6.45
C HIS A 331 -25.36 -7.02 -7.94
N GLY A 332 -24.58 -6.04 -8.42
CA GLY A 332 -24.07 -6.02 -9.79
C GLY A 332 -23.24 -7.25 -10.14
N LEU A 333 -22.34 -7.67 -9.25
CA LEU A 333 -21.52 -8.87 -9.45
C LEU A 333 -22.35 -10.17 -9.44
N VAL A 334 -23.33 -10.28 -8.54
CA VAL A 334 -24.26 -11.42 -8.51
C VAL A 334 -25.05 -11.49 -9.82
N LEU A 335 -25.60 -10.37 -10.27
CA LEU A 335 -26.32 -10.30 -11.54
C LEU A 335 -25.41 -10.71 -12.71
N ALA A 336 -24.18 -10.20 -12.76
CA ALA A 336 -23.21 -10.55 -13.79
C ALA A 336 -22.87 -12.05 -13.80
N HIS A 337 -22.74 -12.67 -12.61
CA HIS A 337 -22.51 -14.10 -12.48
C HIS A 337 -23.70 -14.93 -13.00
N LEU A 338 -24.94 -14.51 -12.69
CA LEU A 338 -26.16 -15.20 -13.13
C LEU A 338 -26.46 -14.99 -14.62
N MET A 339 -26.09 -13.84 -15.19
CA MET A 339 -26.25 -13.53 -16.62
C MET A 339 -25.50 -14.49 -17.54
N GLN A 340 -24.41 -15.12 -17.07
CA GLN A 340 -23.68 -16.12 -17.85
C GLN A 340 -24.56 -17.32 -18.26
N LYS A 341 -25.75 -17.48 -17.66
CA LYS A 341 -26.71 -18.56 -17.95
C LYS A 341 -27.85 -18.18 -18.94
N ASN A 342 -27.70 -17.11 -19.73
CA ASN A 342 -28.56 -16.75 -20.89
C ASN A 342 -30.03 -16.33 -20.60
N LYS A 343 -30.35 -15.85 -19.39
CA LYS A 343 -31.60 -15.11 -19.07
C LYS A 343 -31.30 -13.92 -18.15
N SER A 344 -32.12 -12.86 -18.20
CA SER A 344 -32.00 -11.70 -17.31
C SER A 344 -32.30 -12.13 -15.86
N GLY A 345 -31.25 -12.34 -15.06
CA GLY A 345 -31.33 -12.88 -13.70
C GLY A 345 -31.70 -11.87 -12.61
N HIS A 346 -32.42 -10.79 -12.93
CA HIS A 346 -32.71 -9.72 -11.97
C HIS A 346 -33.52 -10.20 -10.76
N SER A 347 -34.51 -11.09 -10.96
CA SER A 347 -35.28 -11.70 -9.86
C SER A 347 -34.38 -12.52 -8.94
N ASP A 348 -33.55 -13.36 -9.53
CA ASP A 348 -32.73 -14.34 -8.82
C ASP A 348 -31.58 -13.62 -8.09
N ALA A 349 -31.00 -12.59 -8.72
CA ALA A 349 -30.01 -11.72 -8.10
C ALA A 349 -30.61 -10.95 -6.91
N ARG A 350 -31.86 -10.46 -7.06
CA ARG A 350 -32.57 -9.79 -5.97
C ARG A 350 -32.83 -10.73 -4.81
N GLN A 351 -33.34 -11.92 -5.08
CA GLN A 351 -33.56 -12.96 -4.08
C GLN A 351 -32.27 -13.30 -3.34
N TRP A 352 -31.16 -13.48 -4.07
CA TRP A 352 -29.86 -13.73 -3.46
C TRP A 352 -29.42 -12.59 -2.53
N ILE A 353 -29.62 -11.33 -2.95
CA ILE A 353 -29.27 -10.18 -2.12
C ILE A 353 -30.12 -10.13 -0.85
N ASP A 354 -31.40 -10.44 -0.94
CA ASP A 354 -32.29 -10.42 0.21
C ASP A 354 -31.98 -11.58 1.20
N GLU A 355 -31.57 -12.74 0.69
CA GLU A 355 -31.29 -13.94 1.52
C GLU A 355 -29.85 -14.06 2.03
N LYS A 356 -28.84 -13.66 1.23
CA LYS A 356 -27.43 -14.02 1.46
C LYS A 356 -26.52 -12.83 1.72
N TYR A 357 -26.89 -11.61 1.32
CA TYR A 357 -26.01 -10.44 1.40
C TYR A 357 -25.52 -10.18 2.83
N ASN A 358 -26.43 -10.19 3.82
CA ASN A 358 -26.06 -9.92 5.20
C ASN A 358 -25.12 -11.00 5.75
N THR A 359 -25.38 -12.29 5.44
CA THR A 359 -24.49 -13.39 5.82
C THR A 359 -23.11 -13.23 5.18
N PHE A 360 -23.05 -12.85 3.90
CA PHE A 360 -21.79 -12.60 3.19
C PHE A 360 -21.00 -11.48 3.86
N ILE A 361 -21.63 -10.32 4.12
CA ILE A 361 -20.99 -9.18 4.78
C ILE A 361 -20.52 -9.54 6.21
N SER A 362 -21.33 -10.23 7.00
CA SER A 362 -20.93 -10.67 8.34
C SER A 362 -19.73 -11.62 8.30
N LYS A 363 -19.68 -12.54 7.34
CA LYS A 363 -18.52 -13.42 7.16
C LYS A 363 -17.27 -12.64 6.75
N LEU A 364 -17.38 -11.64 5.88
CA LEU A 364 -16.26 -10.76 5.53
C LEU A 364 -15.73 -10.01 6.76
N GLN A 365 -16.61 -9.49 7.61
CA GLN A 365 -16.22 -8.82 8.85
C GLN A 365 -15.52 -9.77 9.83
N ILE A 366 -16.00 -11.01 9.96
CA ILE A 366 -15.37 -12.04 10.80
C ILE A 366 -13.94 -12.35 10.33
N GLU A 367 -13.71 -12.43 9.01
CA GLU A 367 -12.36 -12.63 8.45
C GLU A 367 -11.50 -11.35 8.41
N GLY A 368 -12.00 -10.22 8.92
CA GLY A 368 -11.24 -8.97 9.09
C GLY A 368 -11.27 -8.00 7.89
N TYR A 369 -12.21 -8.15 6.94
CA TYR A 369 -12.37 -7.17 5.87
C TYR A 369 -13.12 -5.92 6.33
N SER A 370 -12.66 -4.76 5.86
CA SER A 370 -13.38 -3.50 6.01
C SER A 370 -14.55 -3.44 5.00
N THR A 371 -15.78 -3.42 5.52
CA THR A 371 -17.02 -3.39 4.73
C THR A 371 -17.72 -2.02 4.75
N GLU A 372 -17.08 -1.01 5.33
CA GLU A 372 -17.62 0.35 5.46
C GLU A 372 -17.64 1.09 4.12
N ARG A 373 -16.69 0.79 3.22
CA ARG A 373 -16.56 1.45 1.93
C ARG A 373 -15.94 0.51 0.90
N LEU A 374 -16.45 0.61 -0.33
CA LEU A 374 -15.83 0.06 -1.53
C LEU A 374 -14.82 1.06 -2.12
N LEU A 375 -13.58 0.63 -2.36
CA LEU A 375 -12.57 1.40 -3.09
C LEU A 375 -12.71 1.13 -4.59
N SER A 376 -13.51 1.94 -5.26
CA SER A 376 -13.67 1.90 -6.72
C SER A 376 -13.74 3.30 -7.32
N HIS A 377 -13.03 3.50 -8.43
CA HIS A 377 -13.00 4.73 -9.22
C HIS A 377 -14.39 5.13 -9.76
N SER A 378 -15.29 4.15 -9.91
CA SER A 378 -16.59 4.32 -10.54
C SER A 378 -17.68 4.91 -9.61
N ILE A 379 -17.38 5.11 -8.32
CA ILE A 379 -18.37 5.55 -7.30
C ILE A 379 -18.65 7.06 -7.34
N VAL A 380 -17.89 7.83 -8.14
CA VAL A 380 -17.98 9.30 -8.13
C VAL A 380 -19.29 9.83 -8.73
N TRP A 381 -19.91 9.08 -9.65
CA TRP A 381 -21.10 9.52 -10.36
C TRP A 381 -22.39 9.10 -9.65
N ARG A 382 -23.25 10.07 -9.38
CA ARG A 382 -24.56 9.87 -8.73
C ARG A 382 -25.66 10.48 -9.58
N ALA A 383 -26.80 9.82 -9.62
CA ALA A 383 -27.99 10.30 -10.31
C ALA A 383 -29.11 10.63 -9.31
N HIS A 384 -30.03 11.48 -9.74
CA HIS A 384 -31.26 11.75 -9.01
C HIS A 384 -32.44 11.22 -9.82
N TRP A 385 -33.34 10.53 -9.15
CA TRP A 385 -34.63 10.17 -9.72
C TRP A 385 -35.70 10.34 -8.65
N SER A 386 -36.90 10.70 -9.08
CA SER A 386 -38.08 10.85 -8.24
C SER A 386 -39.14 9.85 -8.66
N HIS A 387 -39.98 9.45 -7.70
CA HIS A 387 -41.13 8.60 -7.93
C HIS A 387 -42.39 9.43 -7.74
N GLY A 388 -43.13 9.68 -8.81
CA GLY A 388 -44.43 10.35 -8.79
C GLY A 388 -45.42 9.64 -9.71
N PRO A 389 -46.74 9.86 -9.55
CA PRO A 389 -47.73 9.48 -10.55
C PRO A 389 -47.39 10.16 -11.89
N SER A 390 -47.73 9.51 -13.00
CA SER A 390 -47.33 9.92 -14.36
C SER A 390 -47.70 11.36 -14.75
N GLU A 391 -48.58 12.01 -13.99
CA GLU A 391 -49.13 13.34 -14.27
C GLU A 391 -48.27 14.51 -13.72
N GLU A 392 -47.29 14.24 -12.86
CA GLU A 392 -46.28 15.22 -12.46
C GLU A 392 -44.97 15.00 -13.24
N LYS A 393 -45.02 15.16 -14.57
CA LYS A 393 -43.78 15.40 -15.32
C LYS A 393 -43.38 16.86 -15.09
N LEU A 394 -42.39 17.04 -14.21
CA LEU A 394 -41.73 18.32 -13.94
C LEU A 394 -41.32 19.03 -15.24
N GLU A 395 -41.69 20.32 -15.33
CA GLU A 395 -41.07 21.34 -16.19
C GLU A 395 -39.58 21.52 -15.91
#